data_AF-A0A537ALT4-F1
#
_entry.id   AF-A0A537ALT4-F1
#
_cell.length_a   1.000
_cell.length_b   1.000
_cell.length_c   1.000
_cell.angle_alpha   90.00
_cell.angle_beta   90.00
_cell.angle_gamma   90.00
#
_symmetry.space_group_name_H-M   'P 1'
#
loop_
_entity.id
_entity.type
_entity.pdbx_description
1 polymer ?
#
loop_
_entity_poly.entity_id
_entity_poly.type
_entity_poly.pdbx_seq_one_letter_code
_entity_poly.pdbx_strand_id
1 'polypeptide(L)' 'MAAAYTDRETIARSDDHRALRIWLRLLTCTQMIERVVRSRLREQFGTTLPRFDLMAQLERHPEGLKMNELSRLLMVTG' A
#
# COMPACT_ATOMS: atom_id res chain seq x y z
N MET A 1 19.81 -26.63 -27.07
CA MET A 1 19.66 -27.13 -25.69
C MET A 1 18.68 -26.23 -24.97
N ALA A 2 17.39 -26.53 -25.12
CA ALA A 2 16.29 -25.79 -24.52
C ALA A 2 15.86 -26.51 -23.24
N ALA A 3 16.23 -25.95 -22.08
CA ALA A 3 15.47 -26.20 -20.86
C ALA A 3 14.54 -25.00 -20.72
N ALA A 4 13.35 -25.13 -21.32
CA ALA A 4 12.25 -24.23 -21.04
C ALA A 4 12.11 -24.15 -19.52
N TYR A 5 12.31 -22.94 -18.98
CA TYR A 5 11.89 -22.62 -17.63
C TYR A 5 10.40 -22.94 -17.60
N THR A 6 10.05 -24.11 -17.06
CA THR A 6 8.68 -24.53 -16.85
C THR A 6 8.10 -23.56 -15.85
N ASP A 7 7.64 -22.44 -16.39
CA ASP A 7 7.04 -21.37 -15.65
C ASP A 7 5.76 -21.93 -15.04
N ARG A 8 5.64 -21.81 -13.71
CA ARG A 8 4.56 -22.37 -12.89
C ARG A 8 3.19 -21.71 -13.18
N GLU A 9 3.08 -21.01 -14.30
CA GLU A 9 1.95 -20.18 -14.71
C GLU A 9 0.96 -20.90 -15.64
N THR A 10 1.30 -22.06 -16.22
CA THR A 10 0.52 -22.67 -17.32
C THR A 10 -0.72 -23.49 -16.92
N ILE A 11 -0.91 -23.88 -15.65
CA ILE A 11 -1.88 -24.97 -15.32
C ILE A 11 -3.24 -24.51 -14.75
N ALA A 12 -3.53 -23.21 -14.69
CA ALA A 12 -4.87 -22.76 -14.31
C ALA A 12 -5.31 -21.66 -15.28
N ARG A 13 -6.59 -21.61 -15.70
CA ARG A 13 -7.12 -20.68 -16.72
C ARG A 13 -6.41 -19.32 -16.61
N SER A 14 -5.60 -19.00 -17.61
CA SER A 14 -4.36 -18.24 -17.42
C SER A 14 -4.52 -16.80 -16.95
N ASP A 15 -5.65 -16.16 -17.25
CA ASP A 15 -5.86 -14.73 -16.96
C ASP A 15 -6.36 -14.46 -15.54
N ASP A 16 -7.26 -15.27 -14.99
CA ASP A 16 -7.83 -15.05 -13.65
C ASP A 16 -6.75 -15.18 -12.55
N HIS A 17 -5.84 -16.14 -12.72
CA HIS A 17 -4.75 -16.32 -11.76
C HIS A 17 -3.63 -15.31 -11.95
N ARG A 18 -3.44 -14.76 -13.17
CA ARG A 18 -2.40 -13.76 -13.41
C ARG A 18 -2.72 -12.43 -12.74
N ALA A 19 -3.97 -11.97 -12.86
CA ALA A 19 -4.42 -10.75 -12.18
C ALA A 19 -4.26 -10.87 -10.65
N LEU A 20 -4.65 -12.02 -10.07
CA LEU A 20 -4.47 -12.30 -8.65
C LEU A 20 -2.99 -12.35 -8.24
N ARG A 21 -2.13 -13.02 -9.02
CA ARG A 21 -0.67 -13.06 -8.75
C ARG A 21 -0.06 -11.67 -8.76
N ILE A 22 -0.46 -10.82 -9.70
CA ILE A 22 -0.01 -9.42 -9.77
C ILE A 22 -0.49 -8.65 -8.55
N TRP A 23 -1.76 -8.76 -8.19
CA TRP A 23 -2.30 -8.08 -7.02
C TRP A 23 -1.58 -8.50 -5.72
N LEU A 24 -1.31 -9.79 -5.53
CA LEU A 24 -0.55 -10.28 -4.37
C LEU A 24 0.90 -9.79 -4.37
N ARG A 25 1.56 -9.70 -5.53
CA ARG A 25 2.90 -9.11 -5.65
C ARG A 25 2.88 -7.63 -5.28
N LEU A 26 1.92 -6.86 -5.79
CA LEU A 26 1.75 -5.45 -5.42
C LEU A 26 1.49 -5.28 -3.93
N LEU A 27 0.60 -6.09 -3.35
CA LEU A 27 0.31 -6.07 -1.92
C LEU A 27 1.58 -6.36 -1.10
N THR A 28 2.37 -7.35 -1.49
CA THR A 28 3.63 -7.70 -0.82
C THR A 28 4.65 -6.56 -0.91
N CYS A 29 4.81 -5.96 -2.08
CA CYS A 29 5.69 -4.81 -2.27
C CYS A 29 5.25 -3.62 -1.41
N THR A 30 3.95 -3.31 -1.38
CA THR A 30 3.38 -2.24 -0.54
C THR A 30 3.65 -2.50 0.93
N GLN A 31 3.39 -3.72 1.43
CA GLN A 31 3.64 -4.09 2.82
C GLN A 31 5.12 -3.97 3.20
N MET A 32 6.03 -4.34 2.28
CA MET A 32 7.47 -4.22 2.50
C MET A 32 7.89 -2.76 2.65
N ILE A 33 7.43 -1.88 1.75
CA ILE A 33 7.70 -0.44 1.81
C ILE A 33 7.10 0.15 3.09
N GLU A 34 5.84 -0.16 3.38
CA GLU A 34 5.12 0.36 4.53
C GLU A 34 5.82 0.01 5.85
N ARG A 35 6.36 -1.21 5.97
CA ARG A 35 7.11 -1.64 7.15
C ARG A 35 8.35 -0.77 7.37
N VAL A 36 9.12 -0.51 6.31
CA VAL A 36 10.33 0.33 6.39
C VAL A 36 9.96 1.78 6.75
N VAL A 37 8.93 2.32 6.11
CA VAL A 37 8.45 3.70 6.39
C VAL A 37 7.96 3.82 7.83
N ARG A 38 7.16 2.86 8.32
CA ARG A 38 6.66 2.86 9.70
C ARG A 38 7.79 2.77 10.74
N SER A 39 8.79 1.92 10.51
CA SER A 39 9.97 1.81 11.38
C SER A 39 10.72 3.15 11.42
N ARG A 40 11.03 3.73 10.26
CA ARG A 40 11.72 5.04 10.19
C ARG A 40 10.93 6.16 10.85
N LEU A 41 9.61 6.25 10.63
CA LEU A 41 8.76 7.26 11.26
C LEU A 41 8.75 7.14 12.79
N ARG A 42 8.75 5.90 13.30
CA ARG A 42 8.78 5.66 14.74
C ARG A 42 10.15 5.97 15.34
N GLU A 43 11.21 5.50 14.72
CA GLU A 43 12.58 5.62 15.23
C GLU A 43 13.14 7.04 15.13
N GLN A 44 12.85 7.74 14.04
CA GLN A 44 13.45 9.06 13.76
C GLN A 44 12.55 10.22 14.21
N PHE A 45 11.23 10.04 14.24
CA PHE A 45 10.27 11.12 14.47
C PHE A 45 9.27 10.84 15.60
N GLY A 46 9.32 9.66 16.23
CA GLY A 46 8.39 9.30 17.31
C GLY A 46 6.92 9.27 16.89
N THR A 47 6.63 9.13 15.59
CA THR A 47 5.26 9.19 15.05
C THR A 47 4.87 7.90 14.33
N THR A 48 3.62 7.84 13.89
CA THR A 48 3.06 6.71 13.13
C THR A 48 2.69 7.15 11.73
N LEU A 49 2.68 6.20 10.79
CA LEU A 49 2.26 6.48 9.41
C LEU A 49 0.85 7.11 9.34
N PRO A 50 -0.19 6.63 10.07
CA PRO A 50 -1.50 7.27 10.05
C PRO A 50 -1.50 8.72 10.58
N ARG A 51 -0.71 9.01 11.64
CA ARG A 51 -0.62 10.38 12.16
C ARG A 51 0.09 11.30 11.19
N PHE A 52 1.16 10.82 10.55
CA PHE A 52 1.85 11.56 9.50
C PHE A 52 0.89 11.88 8.35
N ASP A 53 0.15 10.89 7.85
CA ASP A 53 -0.77 11.06 6.74
C ASP A 53 -1.88 12.07 7.08
N LEU A 54 -2.44 11.98 8.30
CA LEU A 54 -3.37 12.97 8.83
C LEU A 54 -2.80 14.41 8.77
N MET A 55 -1.59 14.62 9.29
CA MET A 55 -0.96 15.94 9.29
C MET A 55 -0.65 16.43 7.87
N ALA A 56 -0.22 15.53 6.98
CA ALA A 56 0.03 15.86 5.58
C ALA A 56 -1.24 16.22 4.81
N GLN A 57 -2.41 15.69 5.20
CA GLN A 57 -3.69 16.12 4.62
C GLN A 57 -4.09 17.51 5.13
N LEU A 58 -3.95 17.78 6.43
CA LEU A 58 -4.25 19.09 7.01
C LEU A 58 -3.33 20.19 6.48
N GLU A 59 -2.04 19.89 6.27
CA GLU A 59 -1.08 20.84 5.69
C GLU A 59 -1.47 21.23 4.26
N ARG A 60 -1.96 20.28 3.47
CA ARG A 60 -2.41 20.51 2.09
C ARG A 60 -3.76 21.25 1.98
N HIS A 61 -4.53 21.32 3.05
CA HIS A 61 -5.86 21.94 3.11
C HIS A 61 -5.90 22.97 4.25
N PRO A 62 -5.23 24.12 4.08
CA PRO A 62 -5.09 25.14 5.13
C PRO A 62 -6.42 25.73 5.60
N GLU A 63 -7.48 25.64 4.80
CA GLU A 63 -8.87 25.98 5.15
C GLU A 63 -9.51 25.02 6.16
N GLY A 64 -8.85 23.89 6.44
CA GLY A 64 -9.34 22.81 7.28
C GLY A 64 -10.21 21.80 6.52
N LEU A 65 -10.26 20.58 7.04
CA LEU A 65 -11.08 19.49 6.48
C LEU A 65 -12.16 19.10 7.48
N LYS A 66 -13.37 18.82 6.99
CA LYS A 66 -14.39 18.16 7.81
C LYS A 66 -13.98 16.71 8.05
N MET A 67 -14.45 16.14 9.16
CA MET A 67 -14.12 14.77 9.54
C MET A 67 -14.50 13.73 8.48
N ASN A 68 -15.63 13.93 7.78
CA ASN A 68 -16.08 13.05 6.71
C ASN A 68 -15.20 13.11 5.44
N GLU A 69 -14.60 14.26 5.15
CA GLU A 69 -13.67 14.47 4.03
C GLU A 69 -12.33 13.86 4.36
N LEU A 70 -11.83 14.13 5.57
CA LEU A 70 -10.59 13.57 6.09
C LEU A 70 -10.61 12.03 6.11
N SER A 71 -11.67 11.42 6.64
CA SER A 71 -11.82 9.96 6.68
C SER A 71 -11.79 9.34 5.28
N ARG A 72 -12.45 9.98 4.31
CA ARG A 72 -12.47 9.56 2.91
C ARG A 72 -11.10 9.65 2.24
N LEU A 73 -10.35 10.72 2.51
CA LEU A 73 -8.98 10.91 2.00
C LEU A 73 -7.99 9.89 2.57
N LEU A 74 -8.14 9.54 3.85
CA LEU A 74 -7.33 8.51 4.51
C LEU A 74 -7.77 7.09 4.14
N MET A 75 -8.86 6.93 3.37
CA MET A 75 -9.46 5.65 3.01
C MET A 75 -9.73 4.74 4.23
N VAL A 76 -10.02 5.34 5.38
CA VAL A 76 -10.40 4.63 6.59
C VAL A 76 -11.92 4.60 6.70
N THR A 77 -12.46 3.49 7.16
CA THR A 77 -13.87 3.43 7.57
C THR A 77 -13.96 3.86 9.03
N GLY A 78 -14.87 4.79 9.32
CA GLY A 78 -15.30 5.14 10.68
C GLY A 78 -16.35 4.17 11.19
#